data_AF-A0A9E0KQS7-F1
#
_entry.id   AF-A0A9E0KQS7-F1
#
_cell.length_a   1.000
_cell.length_b   1.000
_cell.length_c   1.000
_cell.angle_alpha   90.00
_cell.angle_beta   90.00
_cell.angle_gamma   90.00
#
_symmetry.space_group_name_H-M   'P 1'
#
loop_
_entity.id
_entity.type
_entity.pdbx_description
1 polymer ?
#
loop_
_entity_poly.entity_id
_entity_poly.type
_entity_poly.pdbx_seq_one_letter_code
_entity_poly.pdbx_strand_id
1 'polypeptide(L)'
;MLKILRRILLIALLLVGAAFLLYQGFLFWRAMDKLPASTVIAHVPVGGMTLDAAREAINERYLSPIIVYNGEVRAAELVPQDVGFSIDTEGMIADARAEWDRQELWWRYAEFVIGRSPSPIVVPIRARHDDAALTKQLALIADFIDKPARGPQLLVDNGTIIEGQPGLVTDRDASLFRLRSALYSPNERQVSLTLIDEPAPEWDLRVLQEVIEKQLTAFDGFASVFILDLQTGEEVRINSDVAVSALSIMKIAIFVEAYRALDNPPTDFEKELFLSTATASSNHSANLLLHLIAGEENTYEGAEQLTNGMREMGMVNSFMAIPYDAPIVANRPSTYSTPANENPSIDTRPDTTMQTTAEDIGGLLANLYYCAKGEGGLLAIYPGELTQEECQAIVDLMILNVEGNLIRFGVPDGTPVSHKHGWSFNEHGDAGIVYSPGGDFVIYILLAQPESDWLSSEYSFPFMWEISRAAYNYFNPDKPFEGHSKEELERREEIRAGGN
;
A
#
# COMPACT_ATOMS: atom_id res chain seq x y z
N MET A 1 50.78 61.32 -77.38
CA MET A 1 50.79 61.51 -75.91
C MET A 1 49.55 60.94 -75.21
N LEU A 2 48.32 61.35 -75.59
CA LEU A 2 47.07 60.88 -74.96
C LEU A 2 46.88 59.34 -74.94
N LYS A 3 47.23 58.65 -76.03
CA LYS A 3 47.16 57.17 -76.11
C LYS A 3 48.12 56.46 -75.15
N ILE A 4 49.28 57.07 -74.86
CA ILE A 4 50.30 56.52 -73.95
C ILE A 4 49.84 56.74 -72.50
N LEU A 5 49.34 57.94 -72.17
CA LEU A 5 48.79 58.24 -70.86
C LEU A 5 47.57 57.37 -70.53
N ARG A 6 46.66 57.16 -71.49
CA ARG A 6 45.51 56.24 -71.35
C ARG A 6 45.96 54.79 -71.13
N ARG A 7 47.04 54.35 -71.78
CA ARG A 7 47.64 53.03 -71.53
C ARG A 7 48.26 52.94 -70.14
N ILE A 8 49.01 53.95 -69.70
CA ILE A 8 49.63 53.99 -68.37
C ILE A 8 48.58 54.00 -67.26
N LEU A 9 47.53 54.82 -67.39
CA LEU A 9 46.41 54.85 -66.44
C LEU A 9 45.63 53.54 -66.41
N LEU A 10 45.40 52.92 -67.58
CA LEU A 10 44.77 51.60 -67.66
C LEU A 10 45.64 50.53 -66.97
N ILE A 11 46.95 50.53 -67.22
CA ILE A 11 47.90 49.62 -66.58
C ILE A 11 47.93 49.85 -65.07
N ALA A 12 47.98 51.09 -64.60
CA ALA A 12 47.97 51.43 -63.18
C ALA A 12 46.66 50.99 -62.49
N LEU A 13 45.51 51.20 -63.12
CA LEU A 13 44.21 50.75 -62.62
C LEU A 13 44.12 49.22 -62.56
N LEU A 14 44.64 48.52 -63.57
CA LEU A 14 44.75 47.06 -63.57
C LEU A 14 45.68 46.54 -62.48
N LEU A 15 46.81 47.23 -62.22
CA LEU A 15 47.74 46.88 -61.14
C LEU A 15 47.12 47.09 -59.75
N VAL A 16 46.41 48.21 -59.54
CA VAL A 16 45.68 48.48 -58.28
C VAL A 16 44.55 47.48 -58.09
N GLY A 17 43.78 47.18 -59.14
CA GLY A 17 42.74 46.15 -59.11
C GLY A 17 43.30 44.76 -58.80
N ALA A 18 44.44 44.39 -59.40
CA ALA A 18 45.13 43.14 -59.11
C ALA A 18 45.65 43.08 -57.67
N ALA A 19 46.25 44.16 -57.16
CA ALA A 19 46.70 44.24 -55.77
C ALA A 19 45.53 44.14 -54.77
N PHE A 20 44.40 44.78 -55.07
CA PHE A 20 43.18 44.68 -54.28
C PHE A 20 42.62 43.25 -54.27
N LEU A 21 42.52 42.59 -55.43
CA LEU A 21 42.07 41.20 -55.51
C LEU A 21 43.04 40.25 -54.79
N LEU A 22 44.35 40.45 -54.88
CA LEU A 22 45.34 39.66 -54.13
C LEU A 22 45.20 39.85 -52.61
N TYR A 23 44.99 41.10 -52.16
CA TYR A 23 44.74 41.40 -50.75
C TYR A 23 43.43 40.77 -50.27
N GLN A 24 42.35 40.89 -51.04
CA GLN A 24 41.08 40.21 -50.76
C GLN A 24 41.23 38.68 -50.80
N GLY A 25 42.10 38.14 -51.66
CA GLY A 25 42.43 36.72 -51.74
C GLY A 25 43.13 36.23 -50.48
N PHE A 26 44.06 37.02 -49.94
CA PHE A 26 44.70 36.74 -48.65
C PHE A 26 43.70 36.79 -47.48
N LEU A 27 42.82 37.80 -47.45
CA LEU A 27 41.77 37.89 -46.44
C LEU A 27 40.74 36.75 -46.55
N PHE A 28 40.37 36.36 -47.76
CA PHE A 28 39.48 35.23 -48.03
C PHE A 28 40.11 33.91 -47.57
N TRP A 29 41.39 33.69 -47.88
CA TRP A 29 42.13 32.50 -47.43
C TRP A 29 42.14 32.39 -45.89
N ARG A 30 42.42 33.50 -45.19
CA ARG A 30 42.33 33.56 -43.72
C ARG A 30 40.91 33.36 -43.19
N ALA A 31 39.89 33.77 -43.96
CA ALA A 31 38.48 33.56 -43.62
C ALA A 31 38.02 32.11 -43.86
N MET A 32 38.68 31.36 -44.75
CA MET A 32 38.35 29.94 -45.01
C MET A 32 38.70 28.99 -43.85
N ASP A 33 39.57 29.41 -42.94
CA ASP A 33 39.86 28.69 -41.70
C ASP A 33 38.75 28.82 -40.65
N LYS A 34 37.74 29.66 -40.91
CA LYS A 34 36.62 29.94 -40.02
C LYS A 34 35.30 29.47 -40.64
N LEU A 35 34.34 29.21 -39.77
CA LEU A 35 32.96 28.99 -40.18
C LEU A 35 32.35 30.30 -40.72
N PRO A 36 31.45 30.21 -41.71
CA PRO A 36 30.69 31.35 -42.21
C PRO A 36 30.00 32.14 -41.10
N ALA A 37 29.91 33.47 -41.24
CA ALA A 37 29.34 34.34 -40.20
C ALA A 37 27.90 33.99 -39.80
N SER A 38 27.14 33.33 -40.68
CA SER A 38 25.75 32.91 -40.50
C SER A 38 25.58 31.44 -40.05
N THR A 39 26.66 30.77 -39.62
CA THR A 39 26.61 29.36 -39.20
C THR A 39 26.04 29.20 -37.79
N VAL A 40 25.05 28.31 -37.67
CA VAL A 40 24.43 27.88 -36.42
C VAL A 40 24.48 26.36 -36.36
N ILE A 41 25.07 25.80 -35.31
CA ILE A 41 25.15 24.35 -35.09
C ILE A 41 24.49 24.04 -33.75
N ALA A 42 23.53 23.11 -33.71
CA ALA A 42 22.79 22.79 -32.51
C ALA A 42 22.23 24.05 -31.79
N HIS A 43 21.68 25.00 -32.56
CA HIS A 43 21.19 26.30 -32.06
C HIS A 43 22.25 27.20 -31.39
N VAL A 44 23.54 26.84 -31.45
CA VAL A 44 24.67 27.64 -31.00
C VAL A 44 25.18 28.46 -32.18
N PRO A 45 25.14 29.80 -32.14
CA PRO A 45 25.77 30.64 -33.17
C PRO A 45 27.29 30.50 -33.09
N VAL A 46 27.88 29.86 -34.08
CA VAL A 46 29.33 29.57 -34.18
C VAL A 46 29.98 30.26 -35.39
N GLY A 47 29.25 31.17 -36.03
CA GLY A 47 29.76 31.89 -37.19
C GLY A 47 30.99 32.74 -36.89
N GLY A 48 31.99 32.69 -37.76
CA GLY A 48 33.26 33.39 -37.60
C GLY A 48 34.24 32.74 -36.61
N MET A 49 33.87 31.62 -35.99
CA MET A 49 34.74 30.81 -35.13
C MET A 49 35.61 29.87 -35.97
N THR A 50 36.78 29.49 -35.45
CA THR A 50 37.53 28.32 -35.95
C THR A 50 36.79 27.04 -35.57
N LEU A 51 37.14 25.91 -36.21
CA LEU A 51 36.51 24.62 -35.89
C LEU A 51 36.69 24.24 -34.41
N ASP A 52 37.89 24.48 -33.87
CA ASP A 52 38.19 24.18 -32.46
C ASP A 52 37.40 25.07 -31.50
N ALA A 53 37.29 26.37 -31.80
CA ALA A 53 36.49 27.29 -30.99
C ALA A 53 34.99 26.98 -31.07
N ALA A 54 34.49 26.56 -32.24
CA ALA A 54 33.11 26.12 -32.40
C ALA A 54 32.81 24.86 -31.58
N ARG A 55 33.73 23.89 -31.57
CA ARG A 55 33.62 22.67 -30.76
C ARG A 55 33.55 22.99 -29.27
N GLU A 56 34.46 23.83 -28.78
CA GLU A 56 34.50 24.24 -27.38
C GLU A 56 33.21 24.96 -26.98
N ALA A 57 32.74 25.92 -27.79
CA ALA A 57 31.50 26.66 -27.52
C ALA A 57 30.25 25.78 -27.48
N ILE A 58 30.17 24.74 -28.32
CA ILE A 58 29.05 23.77 -28.31
C ILE A 58 29.14 22.89 -27.06
N ASN A 59 30.31 22.32 -26.78
CA ASN A 59 30.51 21.43 -25.64
C ASN A 59 30.30 22.17 -24.31
N GLU A 60 30.80 23.39 -24.16
CA GLU A 60 30.63 24.20 -22.95
C GLU A 60 29.15 24.41 -22.62
N ARG A 61 28.31 24.73 -23.61
CA ARG A 61 26.87 24.94 -23.38
C ARG A 61 26.15 23.65 -23.03
N TYR A 62 26.37 22.58 -23.80
CA TYR A 62 25.60 21.35 -23.67
C TYR A 62 26.06 20.43 -22.54
N LEU A 63 27.34 20.47 -22.19
CA LEU A 63 27.92 19.69 -21.09
C LEU A 63 27.94 20.46 -19.77
N SER A 64 27.56 21.75 -19.76
CA SER A 64 27.33 22.49 -18.51
C SER A 64 26.25 21.82 -17.66
N PRO A 65 26.29 21.88 -16.34
CA PRO A 65 25.24 21.30 -15.52
C PRO A 65 23.89 22.03 -15.66
N ILE A 66 22.79 21.29 -15.45
CA ILE A 66 21.43 21.85 -15.37
C ILE A 66 21.10 22.08 -13.90
N ILE A 67 20.73 23.30 -13.53
CA ILE A 67 20.33 23.62 -12.17
C ILE A 67 18.86 23.25 -11.98
N VAL A 68 18.57 22.43 -10.97
CA VAL A 68 17.21 21.97 -10.65
C VAL A 68 16.69 22.73 -9.44
N TYR A 69 15.50 23.29 -9.55
CA TYR A 69 14.82 24.07 -8.52
C TYR A 69 13.58 23.36 -8.00
N ASN A 70 13.36 23.46 -6.68
CA ASN A 70 12.09 23.16 -6.02
C ASN A 70 11.52 24.50 -5.51
N GLY A 71 10.51 25.04 -6.21
CA GLY A 71 10.04 26.41 -6.00
C GLY A 71 11.17 27.43 -6.23
N GLU A 72 11.46 28.24 -5.21
CA GLU A 72 12.55 29.23 -5.24
C GLU A 72 13.91 28.68 -4.77
N VAL A 73 13.94 27.45 -4.26
CA VAL A 73 15.15 26.85 -3.67
C VAL A 73 15.87 26.02 -4.71
N ARG A 74 17.19 26.19 -4.81
CA ARG A 74 18.05 25.30 -5.60
C ARG A 74 18.09 23.93 -4.93
N ALA A 75 17.47 22.93 -5.57
CA ALA A 75 17.34 21.57 -5.06
C ALA A 75 18.56 20.72 -5.40
N ALA A 76 19.01 20.76 -6.66
CA ALA A 76 20.10 19.91 -7.13
C ALA A 76 20.79 20.49 -8.38
N GLU A 77 21.79 19.77 -8.86
CA GLU A 77 22.51 20.04 -10.10
C GLU A 77 22.62 18.73 -10.88
N LEU A 78 22.07 18.70 -12.09
CA LEU A 78 22.11 17.54 -12.98
C LEU A 78 23.28 17.69 -13.96
N VAL A 79 24.30 16.86 -13.79
CA VAL A 79 25.42 16.80 -14.73
C VAL A 79 25.01 15.94 -15.94
N PRO A 80 25.08 16.44 -17.19
CA PRO A 80 24.60 15.69 -18.36
C PRO A 80 25.25 14.31 -18.54
N GLN A 81 26.51 14.19 -18.13
CA GLN A 81 27.28 12.94 -18.24
C GLN A 81 26.70 11.83 -17.34
N ASP A 82 26.13 12.18 -16.18
CA ASP A 82 25.54 11.22 -15.24
C ASP A 82 24.28 10.56 -15.78
N VAL A 83 23.64 11.18 -16.78
CA VAL A 83 22.46 10.65 -17.49
C VAL A 83 22.80 10.15 -18.89
N GLY A 84 24.07 9.88 -19.15
CA GLY A 84 24.53 9.37 -20.44
C GLY A 84 24.34 10.35 -21.60
N PHE A 85 24.17 11.65 -21.33
CA PHE A 85 24.03 12.65 -22.39
C PHE A 85 25.33 12.74 -23.19
N SER A 86 25.21 12.56 -24.51
CA SER A 86 26.32 12.72 -25.45
C SER A 86 25.85 13.46 -26.69
N ILE A 87 26.68 14.36 -27.17
CA ILE A 87 26.44 15.22 -28.34
C ILE A 87 27.51 14.96 -29.40
N ASP A 88 27.09 14.74 -30.64
CA ASP A 88 27.97 14.44 -31.79
C ASP A 88 28.53 15.74 -32.39
N THR A 89 29.35 16.44 -31.59
CA THR A 89 29.91 17.74 -31.98
C THR A 89 30.81 17.64 -33.21
N GLU A 90 31.65 16.60 -33.30
CA GLU A 90 32.52 16.38 -34.46
C GLU A 90 31.71 16.16 -35.73
N GLY A 91 30.71 15.27 -35.67
CA GLY A 91 29.86 15.00 -36.82
C GLY A 91 29.13 16.24 -37.29
N MET A 92 28.58 17.03 -36.37
CA MET A 92 27.84 18.25 -36.71
C MET A 92 28.74 19.34 -37.32
N ILE A 93 29.97 19.49 -36.82
CA ILE A 93 30.96 20.40 -37.41
C ILE A 93 31.40 19.91 -38.79
N ALA A 94 31.60 18.60 -38.96
CA ALA A 94 31.93 18.01 -40.25
C ALA A 94 30.83 18.23 -41.30
N ASP A 95 29.55 18.12 -40.92
CA ASP A 95 28.41 18.44 -41.79
C ASP A 95 28.38 19.92 -42.18
N ALA A 96 28.56 20.81 -41.20
CA ALA A 96 28.65 22.25 -41.47
C ALA A 96 29.79 22.57 -42.44
N ARG A 97 30.92 21.87 -42.31
CA ARG A 97 32.07 22.02 -43.20
C ARG A 97 31.80 21.45 -44.61
N ALA A 98 31.18 20.29 -44.70
CA ALA A 98 30.81 19.70 -45.98
C ALA A 98 29.83 20.59 -46.75
N GLU A 99 28.86 21.21 -46.07
CA GLU A 99 27.94 22.18 -46.68
C GLU A 99 28.64 23.46 -47.14
N TRP A 100 29.65 23.90 -46.39
CA TRP A 100 30.50 25.03 -46.78
C TRP A 100 31.34 24.73 -48.02
N ASP A 101 31.88 23.51 -48.12
CA ASP A 101 32.77 23.09 -49.21
C ASP A 101 32.01 22.68 -50.49
N ARG A 102 30.70 22.43 -50.42
CA ARG A 102 29.83 22.22 -51.60
C ARG A 102 29.66 23.45 -52.48
N GLN A 103 29.85 24.64 -51.94
CA GLN A 103 29.74 25.89 -52.67
C GLN A 103 31.01 26.15 -53.51
N GLU A 104 30.86 26.48 -54.79
CA GLU A 104 32.01 26.67 -55.68
C GLU A 104 32.95 27.79 -55.18
N LEU A 105 34.25 27.47 -55.11
CA LEU A 105 35.29 28.32 -54.49
C LEU A 105 35.33 29.74 -55.08
N TRP A 106 35.18 29.86 -56.40
CA TRP A 106 35.24 31.16 -57.09
C TRP A 106 33.99 32.01 -56.81
N TRP A 107 32.82 31.39 -56.62
CA TRP A 107 31.59 32.09 -56.27
C TRP A 107 31.66 32.62 -54.84
N ARG A 108 32.16 31.81 -53.90
CA ARG A 108 32.43 32.21 -52.51
C ARG A 108 33.41 33.38 -52.43
N TYR A 109 34.47 33.35 -53.24
CA TYR A 109 35.43 34.44 -53.32
C TYR A 109 34.79 35.72 -53.90
N ALA A 110 33.97 35.60 -54.95
CA ALA A 110 33.25 36.74 -55.51
C ALA A 110 32.28 37.37 -54.51
N GLU A 111 31.52 36.56 -53.77
CA GLU A 111 30.62 37.00 -52.70
C GLU A 111 31.38 37.71 -51.57
N PHE A 112 32.53 37.17 -51.17
CA PHE A 112 33.42 37.79 -50.19
C PHE A 112 33.91 39.18 -50.65
N VAL A 113 34.35 39.31 -51.91
CA VAL A 113 34.86 40.58 -52.48
C VAL A 113 33.76 41.65 -52.56
N ILE A 114 32.51 41.28 -52.83
CA ILE A 114 31.37 42.22 -52.89
C ILE A 114 30.65 42.42 -51.54
N GLY A 115 31.18 41.82 -50.45
CA GLY A 115 30.62 41.94 -49.11
C GLY A 115 29.26 41.26 -48.92
N ARG A 116 28.92 40.26 -49.75
CA ARG A 116 27.72 39.44 -49.55
C ARG A 116 28.03 38.32 -48.57
N SER A 117 27.14 38.13 -47.60
CA SER A 117 27.22 37.00 -46.68
C SER A 117 26.80 35.71 -47.37
N PRO A 118 27.53 34.61 -47.17
CA PRO A 118 27.13 33.32 -47.69
C PRO A 118 25.81 32.82 -47.08
N SER A 119 25.17 31.89 -47.78
CA SER A 119 23.96 31.22 -47.31
C SER A 119 24.13 30.67 -45.88
N PRO A 120 23.13 30.83 -45.01
CA PRO A 120 23.19 30.35 -43.64
C PRO A 120 23.34 28.82 -43.61
N ILE A 121 24.28 28.35 -42.82
CA ILE A 121 24.47 26.92 -42.55
C ILE A 121 23.83 26.63 -41.20
N VAL A 122 22.77 25.82 -41.19
CA VAL A 122 22.06 25.41 -39.99
C VAL A 122 22.15 23.90 -39.86
N VAL A 123 22.86 23.43 -38.83
CA VAL A 123 22.98 22.00 -38.52
C VAL A 123 22.14 21.71 -37.26
N PRO A 124 21.13 20.82 -37.33
CA PRO A 124 20.33 20.46 -36.17
C PRO A 124 21.17 19.69 -35.15
N ILE A 125 20.73 19.71 -33.89
CA ILE A 125 21.38 18.95 -32.82
C ILE A 125 21.35 17.45 -33.12
N ARG A 126 22.49 16.79 -32.93
CA ARG A 126 22.62 15.33 -32.88
C ARG A 126 23.12 14.93 -31.50
N ALA A 127 22.21 14.48 -30.66
CA ALA A 127 22.52 14.08 -29.29
C ALA A 127 21.61 12.93 -28.83
N ARG A 128 22.08 12.20 -27.82
CA ARG A 128 21.35 11.11 -27.16
C ARG A 128 21.58 11.18 -25.66
N HIS A 129 20.66 10.62 -24.89
CA HIS A 129 20.78 10.41 -23.45
C HIS A 129 20.27 9.01 -23.09
N ASP A 130 20.49 8.60 -21.85
CA ASP A 130 19.93 7.39 -21.28
C ASP A 130 18.67 7.75 -20.45
N ASP A 131 17.51 7.34 -20.95
CA ASP A 131 16.21 7.58 -20.30
C ASP A 131 16.12 6.94 -18.91
N ALA A 132 16.71 5.75 -18.71
CA ALA A 132 16.69 5.07 -17.43
C ALA A 132 17.59 5.79 -16.42
N ALA A 133 18.76 6.26 -16.87
CA ALA A 133 19.66 7.06 -16.03
C ALA A 133 19.03 8.41 -15.64
N LEU A 134 18.37 9.09 -16.57
CA LEU A 134 17.65 10.34 -16.29
C LEU A 134 16.49 10.12 -15.29
N THR A 135 15.71 9.06 -15.48
CA THR A 135 14.63 8.67 -14.56
C THR A 135 15.16 8.40 -13.16
N LYS A 136 16.26 7.64 -13.06
CA LYS A 136 16.91 7.34 -11.79
C LYS A 136 17.45 8.59 -11.10
N GLN A 137 18.06 9.52 -11.85
CA GLN A 137 18.56 10.77 -11.27
C GLN A 137 17.43 11.65 -10.76
N LEU A 138 16.32 11.76 -11.50
CA LEU A 138 15.15 12.48 -10.99
C LEU A 138 14.60 11.82 -9.72
N ALA A 139 14.54 10.49 -9.66
CA ALA A 139 14.08 9.79 -8.46
C ALA A 139 14.95 10.13 -7.24
N LEU A 140 16.28 10.11 -7.37
CA LEU A 140 17.20 10.49 -6.29
C LEU A 140 17.01 11.93 -5.81
N ILE A 141 16.74 12.86 -6.74
CA ILE A 141 16.44 14.26 -6.40
C ILE A 141 15.08 14.35 -5.68
N ALA A 142 14.05 13.70 -6.22
CA ALA A 142 12.70 13.67 -5.67
C ALA A 142 12.69 13.08 -4.26
N ASP A 143 13.33 11.93 -4.03
CA ASP A 143 13.37 11.25 -2.73
C ASP A 143 14.00 12.11 -1.62
N PHE A 144 14.87 13.07 -1.98
CA PHE A 144 15.48 13.99 -1.02
C PHE A 144 14.60 15.20 -0.69
N ILE A 145 13.73 15.63 -1.61
CA ILE A 145 12.95 16.88 -1.49
C ILE A 145 11.47 16.66 -1.22
N ASP A 146 10.94 15.52 -1.66
CA ASP A 146 9.53 15.21 -1.59
C ASP A 146 9.10 15.05 -0.14
N LYS A 147 7.93 15.60 0.17
CA LYS A 147 7.30 15.45 1.47
C LYS A 147 6.01 14.68 1.24
N PRO A 148 6.05 13.33 1.28
CA PRO A 148 4.86 12.54 1.04
C PRO A 148 3.80 12.83 2.10
N ALA A 149 2.53 12.63 1.72
CA ALA A 149 1.42 12.77 2.62
C ALA A 149 1.53 11.75 3.77
N ARG A 150 1.07 12.14 4.96
CA ARG A 150 1.03 11.28 6.13
C ARG A 150 -0.42 11.05 6.51
N GLY A 151 -0.81 9.78 6.64
CA GLY A 151 -2.14 9.44 7.14
C GLY A 151 -2.31 9.82 8.60
N PRO A 152 -3.57 9.89 9.08
CA PRO A 152 -3.84 10.02 10.49
C PRO A 152 -3.30 8.81 11.26
N GLN A 153 -2.91 9.02 12.52
CA GLN A 153 -2.35 7.96 13.36
C GLN A 153 -3.13 7.86 14.66
N LEU A 154 -3.49 6.64 15.04
CA LEU A 154 -3.97 6.33 16.38
C LEU A 154 -2.78 5.94 17.27
N LEU A 155 -2.50 6.76 18.28
CA LEU A 155 -1.47 6.43 19.27
C LEU A 155 -2.03 5.41 20.26
N VAL A 156 -1.44 4.20 20.26
CA VAL A 156 -1.87 3.08 21.10
C VAL A 156 -1.83 3.43 22.59
N ASP A 157 -0.80 4.15 23.02
CA ASP A 157 -0.51 4.37 24.45
C ASP A 157 -1.59 5.18 25.18
N ASN A 158 -2.26 6.10 24.47
CA ASN A 158 -3.21 7.04 25.07
C ASN A 158 -4.47 7.28 24.22
N GLY A 159 -4.65 6.54 23.12
CA GLY A 159 -5.78 6.70 22.20
C GLY A 159 -5.83 8.04 21.46
N THR A 160 -4.77 8.86 21.50
CA THR A 160 -4.77 10.17 20.83
C THR A 160 -4.65 10.00 19.32
N ILE A 161 -5.43 10.79 18.58
CA ILE A 161 -5.38 10.81 17.12
C ILE A 161 -4.50 11.97 16.68
N ILE A 162 -3.50 11.66 15.87
CA ILE A 162 -2.74 12.65 15.10
C ILE A 162 -3.44 12.77 13.75
N GLU A 163 -3.90 13.97 13.41
CA GLU A 163 -4.52 14.22 12.10
C GLU A 163 -3.53 13.98 10.94
N GLY A 164 -4.05 13.51 9.82
CA GLY A 164 -3.28 13.35 8.59
C GLY A 164 -2.75 14.68 8.07
N GLN A 165 -1.55 14.67 7.49
CA GLN A 165 -0.90 15.84 6.92
C GLN A 165 -0.78 15.66 5.40
N PRO A 166 -1.28 16.61 4.59
CA PRO A 166 -1.11 16.53 3.14
C PRO A 166 0.37 16.62 2.76
N GLY A 167 0.70 15.97 1.66
CA GLY A 167 2.03 15.93 1.08
C GLY A 167 2.18 16.88 -0.11
N LEU A 168 3.43 17.09 -0.49
CA LEU A 168 3.82 17.77 -1.71
C LEU A 168 4.97 16.96 -2.32
N VAL A 169 4.69 16.34 -3.47
CA VAL A 169 5.61 15.40 -4.12
C VAL A 169 5.88 15.82 -5.56
N THR A 170 6.99 15.36 -6.11
CA THR A 170 7.40 15.69 -7.47
C THR A 170 6.54 14.94 -8.48
N ASP A 171 5.89 15.67 -9.40
CA ASP A 171 5.32 15.11 -10.61
C ASP A 171 6.48 14.64 -11.50
N ARG A 172 6.76 13.34 -11.43
CA ARG A 172 7.90 12.73 -12.09
C ARG A 172 7.79 12.85 -13.61
N ASP A 173 6.62 12.65 -14.18
CA ASP A 173 6.44 12.67 -15.64
C ASP A 173 6.61 14.09 -16.20
N ALA A 174 5.95 15.08 -15.60
CA ALA A 174 6.09 16.47 -16.02
C ALA A 174 7.52 16.99 -15.80
N SER A 175 8.15 16.61 -14.69
CA SER A 175 9.52 17.01 -14.38
C SER A 175 10.55 16.34 -15.29
N LEU A 176 10.37 15.06 -15.65
CA LEU A 176 11.21 14.38 -16.65
C LEU A 176 11.13 15.06 -18.00
N PHE A 177 9.92 15.43 -18.44
CA PHE A 177 9.75 16.15 -19.69
C PHE A 177 10.54 17.47 -19.71
N ARG A 178 10.48 18.24 -18.62
CA ARG A 178 11.23 19.50 -18.48
C ARG A 178 12.74 19.28 -18.46
N LEU A 179 13.23 18.31 -17.71
CA LEU A 179 14.66 17.96 -17.65
C LEU A 179 15.17 17.49 -19.02
N ARG A 180 14.40 16.66 -19.72
CA ARG A 180 14.73 16.24 -21.08
C ARG A 180 14.80 17.44 -22.02
N SER A 181 13.84 18.36 -21.97
CA SER A 181 13.88 19.58 -22.79
C SER A 181 15.15 20.41 -22.52
N ALA A 182 15.52 20.59 -21.25
CA ALA A 182 16.72 21.32 -20.86
C ALA A 182 18.03 20.66 -21.34
N LEU A 183 18.11 19.33 -21.35
CA LEU A 183 19.28 18.61 -21.89
C LEU A 183 19.57 18.97 -23.36
N TYR A 184 18.53 19.16 -24.16
CA TYR A 184 18.63 19.48 -25.58
C TYR A 184 18.63 21.00 -25.88
N SER A 185 18.59 21.84 -24.84
CA SER A 185 18.66 23.30 -24.96
C SER A 185 20.05 23.85 -24.60
N PRO A 186 20.64 24.72 -25.45
CA PRO A 186 21.91 25.36 -25.14
C PRO A 186 21.77 26.57 -24.20
N ASN A 187 20.54 27.05 -23.98
CA ASN A 187 20.27 28.29 -23.23
C ASN A 187 19.42 28.03 -21.96
N GLU A 188 18.55 27.02 -21.98
CA GLU A 188 17.68 26.68 -20.86
C GLU A 188 18.35 25.63 -19.97
N ARG A 189 19.28 26.05 -19.12
CA ARG A 189 20.01 25.20 -18.16
C ARG A 189 19.48 25.29 -16.73
N GLN A 190 18.22 25.69 -16.59
CA GLN A 190 17.52 25.76 -15.30
C GLN A 190 16.14 25.12 -15.46
N VAL A 191 15.79 24.24 -14.53
CA VAL A 191 14.51 23.53 -14.53
C VAL A 191 13.88 23.63 -13.15
N SER A 192 12.65 24.12 -13.09
CA SER A 192 11.80 23.97 -11.90
C SER A 192 11.03 22.67 -11.98
N LEU A 193 11.11 21.87 -10.92
CA LEU A 193 10.32 20.65 -10.77
C LEU A 193 8.84 21.02 -10.70
N THR A 194 8.02 20.17 -11.30
CA THR A 194 6.56 20.26 -11.17
C THR A 194 6.17 19.45 -9.95
N LEU A 195 5.36 20.05 -9.07
CA LEU A 195 4.90 19.42 -7.84
C LEU A 195 3.41 19.17 -7.94
N ILE A 196 2.95 18.12 -7.27
CA ILE A 196 1.54 17.80 -7.09
C ILE A 196 1.24 17.75 -5.60
N ASP A 197 0.11 18.35 -5.22
CA ASP A 197 -0.43 18.20 -3.88
C ASP A 197 -0.94 16.78 -3.72
N GLU A 198 -0.46 16.10 -2.69
CA GLU A 198 -0.92 14.77 -2.30
C GLU A 198 -1.85 14.94 -1.10
N PRO A 199 -3.16 14.66 -1.22
CA PRO A 199 -4.06 14.77 -0.07
C PRO A 199 -3.64 13.81 1.04
N ALA A 200 -3.89 14.20 2.30
CA ALA A 200 -3.68 13.28 3.42
C ALA A 200 -4.54 12.02 3.21
N PRO A 201 -3.99 10.81 3.42
CA PRO A 201 -4.79 9.60 3.48
C PRO A 201 -5.98 9.75 4.43
N GLU A 202 -7.12 9.18 4.08
CA GLU A 202 -8.33 9.24 4.89
C GLU A 202 -8.20 8.37 6.16
N TRP A 203 -9.06 8.64 7.15
CA TRP A 203 -9.25 7.76 8.29
C TRP A 203 -10.06 6.55 7.83
N ASP A 204 -9.36 5.46 7.50
CA ASP A 204 -9.96 4.21 7.07
C ASP A 204 -9.35 3.02 7.86
N LEU A 205 -9.90 1.82 7.67
CA LEU A 205 -9.49 0.65 8.45
C LEU A 205 -8.03 0.23 8.22
N ARG A 206 -7.35 0.76 7.20
CA ARG A 206 -5.91 0.53 7.03
C ARG A 206 -5.11 1.14 8.16
N VAL A 207 -5.55 2.28 8.70
CA VAL A 207 -4.95 2.91 9.89
C VAL A 207 -5.02 1.95 11.07
N LEU A 208 -6.17 1.29 11.29
CA LEU A 208 -6.33 0.31 12.35
C LEU A 208 -5.44 -0.93 12.11
N GLN A 209 -5.38 -1.43 10.88
CA GLN A 209 -4.52 -2.56 10.54
C GLN A 209 -3.05 -2.26 10.83
N GLU A 210 -2.51 -1.12 10.40
CA GLU A 210 -1.12 -0.72 10.65
C GLU A 210 -0.80 -0.63 12.15
N VAL A 211 -1.77 -0.14 12.94
CA VAL A 211 -1.65 -0.05 14.40
C VAL A 211 -1.57 -1.44 15.03
N ILE A 212 -2.43 -2.37 14.63
CA ILE A 212 -2.45 -3.74 15.15
C ILE A 212 -1.19 -4.50 14.71
N GLU A 213 -0.80 -4.41 13.44
CA GLU A 213 0.45 -5.02 12.95
C GLU A 213 1.66 -4.51 13.74
N LYS A 214 1.73 -3.21 14.02
CA LYS A 214 2.78 -2.63 14.86
C LYS A 214 2.76 -3.19 16.29
N GLN A 215 1.59 -3.34 16.92
CA GLN A 215 1.49 -3.96 18.24
C GLN A 215 2.01 -5.41 18.20
N LEU A 216 1.62 -6.17 17.18
CA LEU A 216 1.98 -7.58 17.02
C LEU A 216 3.48 -7.80 16.75
N THR A 217 4.25 -6.78 16.34
CA THR A 217 5.72 -6.91 16.21
C THR A 217 6.43 -7.27 17.52
N ALA A 218 5.81 -6.98 18.67
CA ALA A 218 6.34 -7.33 19.99
C ALA A 218 5.84 -8.69 20.51
N PHE A 219 4.91 -9.33 19.80
CA PHE A 219 4.41 -10.66 20.14
C PHE A 219 5.26 -11.74 19.47
N ASP A 220 5.86 -12.60 20.27
CA ASP A 220 6.64 -13.76 19.81
C ASP A 220 5.70 -14.95 19.64
N GLY A 221 5.07 -15.04 18.48
CA GLY A 221 4.11 -16.09 18.17
C GLY A 221 3.33 -15.81 16.88
N PHE A 222 2.23 -16.54 16.72
CA PHE A 222 1.28 -16.36 15.65
C PHE A 222 0.08 -15.54 16.15
N ALA A 223 -0.43 -14.65 15.31
CA ALA A 223 -1.64 -13.90 15.56
C ALA A 223 -2.54 -13.95 14.32
N SER A 224 -3.83 -14.20 14.55
CA SER A 224 -4.90 -14.08 13.55
C SER A 224 -5.91 -13.06 14.05
N VAL A 225 -6.15 -12.02 13.26
CA VAL A 225 -7.06 -10.92 13.59
C VAL A 225 -7.97 -10.65 12.41
N PHE A 226 -9.26 -10.57 12.68
CA PHE A 226 -10.27 -10.12 11.73
C PHE A 226 -11.15 -9.06 12.39
N ILE A 227 -11.31 -7.91 11.75
CA ILE A 227 -12.23 -6.86 12.20
C ILE A 227 -13.06 -6.45 10.99
N LEU A 228 -14.37 -6.35 11.17
CA LEU A 228 -15.30 -5.90 10.13
C LEU A 228 -16.12 -4.73 10.66
N ASP A 229 -16.08 -3.62 9.94
CA ASP A 229 -17.02 -2.52 10.13
C ASP A 229 -18.39 -2.92 9.58
N LEU A 230 -19.40 -3.01 10.46
CA LEU A 230 -20.75 -3.43 10.10
C LEU A 230 -21.58 -2.35 9.40
N GLN A 231 -21.02 -1.15 9.19
CA GLN A 231 -21.66 -0.07 8.43
C GLN A 231 -21.10 0.02 7.01
N THR A 232 -19.78 -0.08 6.87
CA THR A 232 -19.09 0.14 5.58
C THR A 232 -18.74 -1.16 4.86
N GLY A 233 -18.61 -2.26 5.59
CA GLY A 233 -18.10 -3.53 5.06
C GLY A 233 -16.58 -3.55 4.87
N GLU A 234 -15.86 -2.53 5.32
CA GLU A 234 -14.40 -2.54 5.33
C GLU A 234 -13.86 -3.52 6.38
N GLU A 235 -12.67 -4.07 6.14
CA GLU A 235 -12.10 -5.14 6.95
C GLU A 235 -10.62 -4.94 7.28
N VAL A 236 -10.23 -5.34 8.50
CA VAL A 236 -8.84 -5.66 8.85
C VAL A 236 -8.67 -7.17 8.75
N ARG A 237 -7.65 -7.61 8.02
CA ARG A 237 -7.35 -9.04 7.78
C ARG A 237 -5.87 -9.33 8.03
N ILE A 238 -5.56 -9.93 9.17
CA ILE A 238 -4.20 -10.35 9.55
C ILE A 238 -4.21 -11.85 9.76
N ASN A 239 -3.59 -12.61 8.86
CA ASN A 239 -3.59 -14.08 8.84
C ASN A 239 -5.01 -14.67 9.04
N SER A 240 -6.01 -14.01 8.46
CA SER A 240 -7.42 -14.27 8.77
C SER A 240 -7.98 -15.49 8.04
N ASP A 241 -7.29 -15.95 7.00
CA ASP A 241 -7.55 -17.14 6.19
C ASP A 241 -6.80 -18.39 6.68
N VAL A 242 -5.91 -18.25 7.67
CA VAL A 242 -5.09 -19.35 8.20
C VAL A 242 -5.92 -20.24 9.12
N ALA A 243 -5.84 -21.55 8.90
CA ALA A 243 -6.50 -22.54 9.76
C ALA A 243 -5.92 -22.49 11.19
N VAL A 244 -6.81 -22.44 12.17
CA VAL A 244 -6.49 -22.44 13.61
C VAL A 244 -7.42 -23.41 14.34
N SER A 245 -7.09 -23.81 15.56
CA SER A 245 -8.02 -24.59 16.38
C SER A 245 -9.29 -23.77 16.60
N ALA A 246 -10.47 -24.40 16.46
CA ALA A 246 -11.72 -23.67 16.62
C ALA A 246 -12.09 -23.35 18.08
N LEU A 247 -11.41 -24.02 19.02
CA LEU A 247 -11.56 -23.85 20.46
C LEU A 247 -13.04 -23.88 20.88
N SER A 248 -13.38 -23.16 21.95
CA SER A 248 -14.77 -22.91 22.34
C SER A 248 -15.46 -21.82 21.52
N ILE A 249 -14.76 -21.18 20.58
CA ILE A 249 -15.34 -20.18 19.68
C ILE A 249 -16.33 -20.84 18.70
N MET A 250 -16.05 -22.09 18.29
CA MET A 250 -16.96 -22.94 17.51
C MET A 250 -18.38 -23.07 18.09
N LYS A 251 -18.56 -22.86 19.40
CA LYS A 251 -19.89 -22.88 20.04
C LYS A 251 -20.84 -21.82 19.48
N ILE A 252 -20.34 -20.77 18.84
CA ILE A 252 -21.18 -19.79 18.12
C ILE A 252 -21.97 -20.49 17.00
N ALA A 253 -21.32 -21.35 16.21
CA ALA A 253 -22.00 -22.11 15.16
C ALA A 253 -22.99 -23.14 15.74
N ILE A 254 -22.66 -23.74 16.89
CA ILE A 254 -23.59 -24.62 17.63
C ILE A 254 -24.86 -23.86 18.01
N PHE A 255 -24.75 -22.60 18.44
CA PHE A 255 -25.95 -21.82 18.77
C PHE A 255 -26.87 -21.62 17.57
N VAL A 256 -26.30 -21.27 16.41
CA VAL A 256 -27.08 -21.06 15.18
C VAL A 256 -27.79 -22.34 14.76
N GLU A 257 -27.05 -23.46 14.64
CA GLU A 257 -27.63 -24.74 14.23
C GLU A 257 -28.60 -25.32 15.26
N ALA A 258 -28.36 -25.12 16.56
CA ALA A 258 -29.26 -25.57 17.60
C ALA A 258 -30.58 -24.79 17.61
N TYR A 259 -30.56 -23.47 17.37
CA TYR A 259 -31.79 -22.70 17.18
C TYR A 259 -32.51 -23.10 15.89
N ARG A 260 -31.77 -23.32 14.80
CA ARG A 260 -32.34 -23.80 13.53
C ARG A 260 -33.05 -25.15 13.66
N ALA A 261 -32.55 -26.02 14.52
CA ALA A 261 -33.12 -27.34 14.78
C ALA A 261 -34.40 -27.32 15.65
N LEU A 262 -34.75 -26.19 16.26
CA LEU A 262 -35.91 -26.08 17.15
C LEU A 262 -37.19 -25.73 16.37
N ASP A 263 -38.21 -26.57 16.47
CA ASP A 263 -39.55 -26.28 15.92
C ASP A 263 -40.35 -25.29 16.79
N ASN A 264 -39.95 -25.10 18.05
CA ASN A 264 -40.65 -24.31 19.05
C ASN A 264 -39.65 -23.53 19.90
N PRO A 265 -40.07 -22.44 20.59
CA PRO A 265 -39.20 -21.72 21.50
C PRO A 265 -38.52 -22.66 22.52
N PRO A 266 -37.23 -22.43 22.86
CA PRO A 266 -36.49 -23.30 23.76
C PRO A 266 -37.21 -23.53 25.09
N THR A 267 -37.25 -24.79 25.52
CA THR A 267 -37.65 -25.19 26.86
C THR A 267 -36.69 -24.64 27.92
N ASP A 268 -37.09 -24.64 29.20
CA ASP A 268 -36.22 -24.16 30.27
C ASP A 268 -34.91 -24.95 30.39
N PHE A 269 -34.95 -26.24 30.04
CA PHE A 269 -33.75 -27.08 29.97
C PHE A 269 -32.82 -26.63 28.84
N GLU A 270 -33.35 -26.43 27.63
CA GLU A 270 -32.55 -25.97 26.48
C GLU A 270 -31.97 -24.57 26.73
N LYS A 271 -32.74 -23.65 27.34
CA LYS A 271 -32.23 -22.33 27.75
C LYS A 271 -31.03 -22.44 28.69
N GLU A 272 -31.06 -23.37 29.64
CA GLU A 272 -29.92 -23.62 30.54
C GLU A 272 -28.72 -24.18 29.76
N LEU A 273 -28.95 -25.05 28.76
CA LEU A 273 -27.87 -25.54 27.89
C LEU A 273 -27.22 -24.39 27.13
N PHE A 274 -28.01 -23.50 26.52
CA PHE A 274 -27.53 -22.30 25.85
C PHE A 274 -26.74 -21.40 26.80
N LEU A 275 -27.30 -21.09 27.97
CA LEU A 275 -26.69 -20.22 28.98
C LEU A 275 -25.35 -20.76 29.48
N SER A 276 -25.31 -22.03 29.88
CA SER A 276 -24.12 -22.70 30.36
C SER A 276 -23.04 -22.83 29.26
N THR A 277 -23.45 -23.02 28.01
CA THR A 277 -22.52 -23.06 26.87
C THR A 277 -21.92 -21.68 26.58
N ALA A 278 -22.70 -20.60 26.69
CA ALA A 278 -22.23 -19.25 26.44
C ALA A 278 -21.36 -18.68 27.57
N THR A 279 -21.81 -18.83 28.83
CA THR A 279 -21.22 -18.14 29.99
C THR A 279 -20.17 -18.94 30.74
N ALA A 280 -20.38 -20.26 30.87
CA ALA A 280 -19.43 -21.17 31.53
C ALA A 280 -18.60 -21.98 30.53
N SER A 281 -18.79 -21.75 29.23
CA SER A 281 -18.13 -22.49 28.16
C SER A 281 -18.27 -24.02 28.29
N SER A 282 -19.38 -24.52 28.85
CA SER A 282 -19.56 -25.95 29.17
C SER A 282 -19.50 -26.84 27.93
N ASN A 283 -18.50 -27.73 27.87
CA ASN A 283 -18.40 -28.76 26.82
C ASN A 283 -19.55 -29.76 26.91
N HIS A 284 -19.99 -30.10 28.12
CA HIS A 284 -21.11 -31.00 28.32
C HIS A 284 -22.40 -30.43 27.74
N SER A 285 -22.70 -29.16 28.03
CA SER A 285 -23.89 -28.48 27.52
C SER A 285 -23.84 -28.31 26.00
N ALA A 286 -22.66 -27.97 25.45
CA ALA A 286 -22.45 -27.90 24.00
C ALA A 286 -22.70 -29.26 23.32
N ASN A 287 -22.23 -30.36 23.92
CA ASN A 287 -22.49 -31.70 23.40
C ASN A 287 -23.97 -32.10 23.48
N LEU A 288 -24.71 -31.65 24.50
CA LEU A 288 -26.16 -31.85 24.56
C LEU A 288 -26.89 -31.06 23.46
N LEU A 289 -26.40 -29.88 23.07
CA LEU A 289 -26.90 -29.16 21.90
C LEU A 289 -26.59 -29.89 20.58
N LEU A 290 -25.49 -30.65 20.50
CA LEU A 290 -25.23 -31.51 19.32
C LEU A 290 -26.27 -32.64 19.18
N HIS A 291 -26.80 -33.18 20.28
CA HIS A 291 -27.94 -34.11 20.20
C HIS A 291 -29.19 -33.44 19.64
N LEU A 292 -29.45 -32.20 20.03
CA LEU A 292 -30.56 -31.41 19.50
C LEU A 292 -30.40 -31.19 17.99
N ILE A 293 -29.21 -30.79 17.55
CA ILE A 293 -28.87 -30.62 16.12
C ILE A 293 -29.09 -31.93 15.35
N ALA A 294 -28.67 -33.06 15.92
CA ALA A 294 -28.85 -34.36 15.27
C ALA A 294 -30.32 -34.81 15.16
N GLY A 295 -31.22 -34.28 16.00
CA GLY A 295 -32.57 -34.80 16.19
C GLY A 295 -32.63 -36.18 16.87
N GLU A 296 -31.50 -36.66 17.40
CA GLU A 296 -31.36 -37.95 18.07
C GLU A 296 -30.21 -37.94 19.10
N GLU A 297 -30.13 -38.97 19.96
CA GLU A 297 -29.06 -39.10 20.98
C GLU A 297 -27.69 -39.49 20.37
N ASN A 298 -27.18 -38.71 19.42
CA ASN A 298 -25.94 -38.96 18.69
C ASN A 298 -25.11 -37.68 18.46
N THR A 299 -24.15 -37.38 19.34
CA THR A 299 -23.33 -36.15 19.23
C THR A 299 -22.44 -36.11 18.00
N TYR A 300 -21.97 -37.27 17.52
CA TYR A 300 -21.13 -37.32 16.33
C TYR A 300 -21.92 -37.06 15.05
N GLU A 301 -23.20 -37.47 15.01
CA GLU A 301 -24.12 -37.06 13.94
C GLU A 301 -24.37 -35.55 14.02
N GLY A 302 -24.57 -35.02 15.23
CA GLY A 302 -24.68 -33.58 15.46
C GLY A 302 -23.46 -32.80 14.98
N ALA A 303 -22.24 -33.33 15.19
CA ALA A 303 -21.00 -32.72 14.71
C ALA A 303 -20.87 -32.75 13.17
N GLU A 304 -21.33 -33.83 12.52
CA GLU A 304 -21.40 -33.92 11.07
C GLU A 304 -22.41 -32.92 10.49
N GLN A 305 -23.60 -32.83 11.07
CA GLN A 305 -24.62 -31.86 10.67
C GLN A 305 -24.17 -30.41 10.92
N LEU A 306 -23.53 -30.13 12.06
CA LEU A 306 -22.90 -28.83 12.34
C LEU A 306 -21.86 -28.46 11.28
N THR A 307 -21.02 -29.41 10.88
CA THR A 307 -20.02 -29.19 9.81
C THR A 307 -20.68 -28.89 8.47
N ASN A 308 -21.79 -29.56 8.15
CA ASN A 308 -22.55 -29.28 6.93
C ASN A 308 -23.23 -27.91 6.99
N GLY A 309 -23.87 -27.57 8.12
CA GLY A 309 -24.47 -26.25 8.35
C GLY A 309 -23.46 -25.11 8.24
N MET A 310 -22.26 -25.27 8.80
CA MET A 310 -21.17 -24.31 8.63
C MET A 310 -20.79 -24.09 7.16
N ARG A 311 -20.71 -25.15 6.35
CA ARG A 311 -20.45 -25.03 4.91
C ARG A 311 -21.58 -24.31 4.17
N GLU A 312 -22.84 -24.57 4.55
CA GLU A 312 -24.01 -23.86 4.01
C GLU A 312 -24.00 -22.37 4.36
N MET A 313 -23.55 -22.02 5.57
CA MET A 313 -23.32 -20.64 6.01
C MET A 313 -22.11 -19.97 5.33
N GLY A 314 -21.35 -20.71 4.50
CA GLY A 314 -20.17 -20.21 3.81
C GLY A 314 -18.85 -20.34 4.59
N MET A 315 -18.88 -20.95 5.78
CA MET A 315 -17.70 -21.20 6.62
C MET A 315 -16.94 -22.45 6.12
N VAL A 316 -16.40 -22.36 4.90
CA VAL A 316 -15.82 -23.50 4.19
C VAL A 316 -14.54 -24.05 4.82
N ASN A 317 -13.89 -23.27 5.70
CA ASN A 317 -12.69 -23.68 6.42
C ASN A 317 -12.96 -24.18 7.84
N SER A 318 -14.23 -24.19 8.26
CA SER A 318 -14.65 -24.54 9.61
C SER A 318 -15.28 -25.92 9.67
N PHE A 319 -14.93 -26.70 10.69
CA PHE A 319 -15.52 -28.01 10.93
C PHE A 319 -15.41 -28.45 12.39
N MET A 320 -16.29 -29.39 12.77
CA MET A 320 -16.16 -30.23 13.96
C MET A 320 -16.28 -31.70 13.53
N ALA A 321 -15.19 -32.45 13.62
CA ALA A 321 -15.17 -33.88 13.34
C ALA A 321 -15.48 -34.71 14.60
N ILE A 322 -15.00 -34.27 15.76
CA ILE A 322 -15.17 -34.95 17.04
C ILE A 322 -15.83 -33.98 18.04
N PRO A 323 -16.91 -34.38 18.72
CA PRO A 323 -17.50 -33.59 19.81
C PRO A 323 -16.51 -33.30 20.93
N TYR A 324 -16.77 -32.25 21.73
CA TYR A 324 -15.89 -31.91 22.85
C TYR A 324 -15.71 -33.08 23.82
N ASP A 325 -14.49 -33.31 24.30
CA ASP A 325 -14.13 -34.37 25.25
C ASP A 325 -14.47 -35.81 24.80
N ALA A 326 -14.76 -36.01 23.50
CA ALA A 326 -15.09 -37.31 22.94
C ALA A 326 -13.86 -38.01 22.32
N PRO A 327 -13.79 -39.35 22.35
CA PRO A 327 -12.69 -40.09 21.72
C PRO A 327 -12.84 -40.15 20.19
N ILE A 328 -11.73 -40.33 19.49
CA ILE A 328 -11.76 -40.66 18.06
C ILE A 328 -12.42 -42.03 17.85
N VAL A 329 -13.31 -42.12 16.85
CA VAL A 329 -14.01 -43.36 16.48
C VAL A 329 -13.57 -43.79 15.08
N ALA A 330 -13.09 -45.04 14.94
CA ALA A 330 -12.42 -45.51 13.72
C ALA A 330 -13.29 -45.53 12.45
N ASN A 331 -14.61 -45.53 12.57
CA ASN A 331 -15.55 -45.55 11.44
C ASN A 331 -16.14 -44.17 11.11
N ARG A 332 -15.59 -43.09 11.68
CA ARG A 332 -15.99 -41.70 11.40
C ARG A 332 -14.77 -40.85 11.05
N PRO A 333 -14.94 -39.77 10.27
CA PRO A 333 -13.87 -38.80 10.05
C PRO A 333 -13.38 -38.24 11.39
N SER A 334 -12.06 -38.15 11.56
CA SER A 334 -11.43 -37.45 12.69
C SER A 334 -10.92 -36.06 12.29
N THR A 335 -11.08 -35.68 11.02
CA THR A 335 -10.67 -34.40 10.44
C THR A 335 -11.38 -34.20 9.09
N TYR A 336 -11.37 -32.97 8.57
CA TYR A 336 -11.85 -32.64 7.23
C TYR A 336 -10.80 -31.83 6.46
N SER A 337 -10.76 -32.03 5.15
CA SER A 337 -9.95 -31.23 4.23
C SER A 337 -10.66 -29.92 3.93
N THR A 338 -9.94 -28.80 4.05
CA THR A 338 -10.43 -27.45 3.72
C THR A 338 -9.37 -26.68 2.94
N PRO A 339 -9.75 -25.65 2.17
CA PRO A 339 -8.78 -24.80 1.50
C PRO A 339 -7.67 -24.27 2.43
N ALA A 340 -8.01 -23.91 3.67
CA ALA A 340 -7.06 -23.38 4.64
C ALA A 340 -6.08 -24.42 5.23
N ASN A 341 -6.42 -25.71 5.27
CA ASN A 341 -5.59 -26.73 5.91
C ASN A 341 -4.87 -27.70 4.95
N GLU A 342 -5.19 -27.71 3.66
CA GLU A 342 -4.52 -28.57 2.66
C GLU A 342 -3.11 -28.10 2.31
N ASN A 343 -2.86 -26.78 2.30
CA ASN A 343 -1.57 -26.19 1.99
C ASN A 343 -1.41 -24.85 2.71
N PRO A 344 -1.27 -24.86 4.04
CA PRO A 344 -1.29 -23.64 4.83
C PRO A 344 -0.04 -22.79 4.54
N SER A 345 -0.25 -21.48 4.40
CA SER A 345 0.85 -20.49 4.33
C SER A 345 1.66 -20.44 5.63
N ILE A 346 0.99 -20.74 6.76
CA ILE A 346 1.54 -20.80 8.11
C ILE A 346 0.96 -22.03 8.81
N ASP A 347 1.82 -22.94 9.27
CA ASP A 347 1.38 -24.09 10.06
C ASP A 347 1.25 -23.70 11.55
N THR A 348 0.02 -23.59 12.02
CA THR A 348 -0.32 -23.26 13.41
C THR A 348 -0.41 -24.49 14.31
N ARG A 349 -0.24 -25.70 13.75
CA ARG A 349 -0.48 -27.00 14.41
C ARG A 349 -1.84 -27.07 15.11
N PRO A 350 -2.95 -26.75 14.41
CA PRO A 350 -4.26 -26.67 15.04
C PRO A 350 -4.79 -28.05 15.43
N ASP A 351 -5.79 -28.09 16.33
CA ASP A 351 -6.54 -29.30 16.66
C ASP A 351 -7.07 -29.93 15.37
N THR A 352 -6.62 -31.15 15.08
CA THR A 352 -7.01 -31.88 13.87
C THR A 352 -8.51 -32.20 13.81
N THR A 353 -9.20 -32.18 14.94
CA THR A 353 -10.61 -32.57 15.08
C THR A 353 -11.58 -31.39 14.97
N MET A 354 -11.11 -30.16 15.15
CA MET A 354 -11.92 -28.94 15.09
C MET A 354 -11.10 -27.74 14.66
N GLN A 355 -11.39 -27.18 13.49
CA GLN A 355 -10.66 -26.05 12.92
C GLN A 355 -11.62 -24.98 12.44
N THR A 356 -11.09 -23.76 12.32
CA THR A 356 -11.77 -22.59 11.76
C THR A 356 -10.74 -21.59 11.24
N THR A 357 -11.22 -20.44 10.75
CA THR A 357 -10.42 -19.27 10.40
C THR A 357 -11.06 -18.02 11.00
N ALA A 358 -10.30 -16.93 11.14
CA ALA A 358 -10.86 -15.68 11.63
C ALA A 358 -11.93 -15.12 10.66
N GLU A 359 -11.74 -15.31 9.36
CA GLU A 359 -12.72 -14.93 8.33
C GLU A 359 -14.05 -15.70 8.47
N ASP A 360 -14.01 -17.01 8.70
CA ASP A 360 -15.22 -17.82 8.83
C ASP A 360 -16.03 -17.41 10.07
N ILE A 361 -15.39 -17.27 11.23
CA ILE A 361 -16.07 -16.83 12.47
C ILE A 361 -16.50 -15.37 12.35
N GLY A 362 -15.67 -14.50 11.78
CA GLY A 362 -15.98 -13.10 11.56
C GLY A 362 -17.21 -12.93 10.65
N GLY A 363 -17.26 -13.68 9.56
CA GLY A 363 -18.41 -13.75 8.66
C GLY A 363 -19.67 -14.29 9.34
N LEU A 364 -19.56 -15.34 10.17
CA LEU A 364 -20.68 -15.85 10.96
C LEU A 364 -21.25 -14.80 11.92
N LEU A 365 -20.38 -14.08 12.64
CA LEU A 365 -20.79 -13.02 13.56
C LEU A 365 -21.47 -11.85 12.83
N ALA A 366 -20.95 -11.46 11.67
CA ALA A 366 -21.58 -10.44 10.83
C ALA A 366 -22.96 -10.88 10.35
N ASN A 367 -23.07 -12.12 9.87
CA ASN A 367 -24.32 -12.74 9.47
C ASN A 367 -25.34 -12.80 10.62
N LEU A 368 -24.89 -13.10 11.84
CA LEU A 368 -25.73 -13.11 13.03
C LEU A 368 -26.22 -11.71 13.40
N TYR A 369 -25.35 -10.69 13.33
CA TYR A 369 -25.70 -9.29 13.55
C TYR A 369 -26.81 -8.81 12.60
N TYR A 370 -26.64 -9.06 11.30
CA TYR A 370 -27.65 -8.70 10.30
C TYR A 370 -28.95 -9.51 10.48
N CYS A 371 -28.84 -10.80 10.82
CA CYS A 371 -30.00 -11.64 11.10
C CYS A 371 -30.84 -11.11 12.26
N ALA A 372 -30.19 -10.66 13.35
CA ALA A 372 -30.87 -10.05 14.49
C ALA A 372 -31.59 -8.73 14.12
N LYS A 373 -31.19 -8.07 13.04
CA LYS A 373 -31.87 -6.91 12.45
C LYS A 373 -32.97 -7.26 11.43
N GLY A 374 -33.18 -8.54 11.14
CA GLY A 374 -34.16 -9.00 10.15
C GLY A 374 -33.65 -8.97 8.71
N GLU A 375 -32.34 -8.94 8.51
CA GLU A 375 -31.67 -8.92 7.19
C GLU A 375 -30.51 -9.92 7.14
N GLY A 376 -29.71 -9.91 6.06
CA GLY A 376 -28.49 -10.73 5.96
C GLY A 376 -28.68 -12.17 5.46
N GLY A 377 -27.56 -12.90 5.39
CA GLY A 377 -27.47 -14.19 4.72
C GLY A 377 -28.20 -15.34 5.41
N LEU A 378 -28.21 -15.37 6.75
CA LEU A 378 -28.81 -16.48 7.52
C LEU A 378 -30.31 -16.65 7.22
N LEU A 379 -31.06 -15.55 7.17
CA LEU A 379 -32.49 -15.59 6.84
C LEU A 379 -32.75 -15.99 5.39
N ALA A 380 -31.77 -15.80 4.50
CA ALA A 380 -31.88 -16.19 3.09
C ALA A 380 -31.59 -17.68 2.88
N ILE A 381 -30.63 -18.25 3.61
CA ILE A 381 -30.26 -19.67 3.50
C ILE A 381 -31.16 -20.58 4.36
N TYR A 382 -31.76 -20.07 5.44
CA TYR A 382 -32.65 -20.82 6.35
C TYR A 382 -34.07 -20.23 6.41
N PRO A 383 -34.79 -20.13 5.28
CA PRO A 383 -36.09 -19.47 5.23
C PRO A 383 -37.14 -20.24 6.05
N GLY A 384 -37.55 -19.66 7.18
CA GLY A 384 -38.56 -20.24 8.08
C GLY A 384 -38.04 -21.31 9.03
N GLU A 385 -36.74 -21.63 8.97
CA GLU A 385 -36.04 -22.50 9.94
C GLU A 385 -35.26 -21.68 10.97
N LEU A 386 -34.89 -20.43 10.64
CA LEU A 386 -34.27 -19.50 11.56
C LEU A 386 -34.96 -18.13 11.46
N THR A 387 -35.23 -17.53 12.61
CA THR A 387 -35.95 -16.25 12.72
C THR A 387 -35.05 -15.11 13.21
N GLN A 388 -35.52 -13.87 12.99
CA GLN A 388 -34.86 -12.68 13.54
C GLN A 388 -34.75 -12.76 15.07
N GLU A 389 -35.82 -13.19 15.73
CA GLU A 389 -35.89 -13.28 17.19
C GLU A 389 -34.90 -14.29 17.75
N GLU A 390 -34.68 -15.41 17.06
CA GLU A 390 -33.69 -16.42 17.45
C GLU A 390 -32.26 -15.91 17.25
N CYS A 391 -31.98 -15.21 16.15
CA CYS A 391 -30.69 -14.55 15.95
C CYS A 391 -30.42 -13.50 17.04
N GLN A 392 -31.41 -12.69 17.40
CA GLN A 392 -31.30 -11.75 18.52
C GLN A 392 -31.07 -12.48 19.85
N ALA A 393 -31.75 -13.61 20.08
CA ALA A 393 -31.56 -14.40 21.29
C ALA A 393 -30.13 -14.95 21.41
N ILE A 394 -29.48 -15.34 20.30
CA ILE A 394 -28.08 -15.79 20.30
C ILE A 394 -27.14 -14.62 20.63
N VAL A 395 -27.36 -13.44 20.05
CA VAL A 395 -26.58 -12.23 20.37
C VAL A 395 -26.71 -11.87 21.84
N ASP A 396 -27.95 -11.79 22.35
CA ASP A 396 -28.23 -11.44 23.73
C ASP A 396 -27.62 -12.45 24.71
N LEU A 397 -27.67 -13.74 24.36
CA LEU A 397 -27.04 -14.81 25.11
C LEU A 397 -25.52 -14.62 25.25
N MET A 398 -24.83 -14.26 24.15
CA MET A 398 -23.39 -14.04 24.17
C MET A 398 -22.98 -12.75 24.89
N ILE A 399 -23.87 -11.77 25.03
CA ILE A 399 -23.64 -10.57 25.88
C ILE A 399 -23.54 -10.95 27.37
N LEU A 400 -24.21 -12.03 27.79
CA LEU A 400 -24.16 -12.52 29.18
C LEU A 400 -22.82 -13.14 29.54
N ASN A 401 -21.96 -13.41 28.55
CA ASN A 401 -20.59 -13.84 28.79
C ASN A 401 -19.81 -12.66 29.39
N VAL A 402 -19.58 -12.71 30.70
CA VAL A 402 -18.87 -11.65 31.42
C VAL A 402 -17.39 -11.95 31.61
N GLU A 403 -16.83 -12.95 30.93
CA GLU A 403 -15.40 -13.26 30.99
C GLU A 403 -14.56 -12.01 30.73
N GLY A 404 -13.84 -11.61 31.77
CA GLY A 404 -13.22 -10.30 31.86
C GLY A 404 -11.74 -10.38 31.60
N ASN A 405 -11.29 -10.94 30.47
CA ASN A 405 -9.86 -11.01 30.17
C ASN A 405 -9.55 -10.90 28.67
N LEU A 406 -10.49 -10.43 27.85
CA LEU A 406 -10.39 -10.50 26.39
C LEU A 406 -11.01 -9.24 25.74
N ILE A 407 -11.88 -9.34 24.73
CA ILE A 407 -12.42 -8.17 23.99
C ILE A 407 -13.00 -7.12 24.96
N ARG A 408 -13.70 -7.56 26.02
CA ARG A 408 -14.33 -6.68 27.03
C ARG A 408 -13.36 -5.75 27.75
N PHE A 409 -12.07 -6.06 27.80
CA PHE A 409 -11.06 -5.23 28.48
C PHE A 409 -10.49 -4.13 27.59
N GLY A 410 -10.70 -4.22 26.27
CA GLY A 410 -10.38 -3.14 25.34
C GLY A 410 -11.50 -2.11 25.17
N VAL A 411 -12.63 -2.23 25.89
CA VAL A 411 -13.77 -1.30 25.76
C VAL A 411 -14.18 -0.71 27.11
N PRO A 412 -14.82 0.47 27.14
CA PRO A 412 -15.38 1.03 28.36
C PRO A 412 -16.42 0.13 29.02
N ASP A 413 -16.50 0.18 30.35
CA ASP A 413 -17.53 -0.52 31.10
C ASP A 413 -18.94 -0.13 30.63
N GLY A 414 -19.80 -1.13 30.48
CA GLY A 414 -21.17 -0.98 29.98
C GLY A 414 -21.30 -1.03 28.46
N THR A 415 -20.19 -1.05 27.70
CA THR A 415 -20.22 -1.36 26.26
C THR A 415 -20.71 -2.79 26.07
N PRO A 416 -21.83 -3.04 25.35
CA PRO A 416 -22.28 -4.40 25.08
C PRO A 416 -21.29 -5.10 24.14
N VAL A 417 -20.85 -6.30 24.57
CA VAL A 417 -19.94 -7.15 23.80
C VAL A 417 -20.55 -8.54 23.75
N SER A 418 -21.06 -8.92 22.58
CA SER A 418 -21.64 -10.23 22.31
C SER A 418 -20.54 -11.17 21.83
N HIS A 419 -19.91 -11.91 22.73
CA HIS A 419 -18.67 -12.64 22.41
C HIS A 419 -18.56 -14.05 22.99
N LYS A 420 -17.68 -14.85 22.37
CA LYS A 420 -17.29 -16.18 22.83
C LYS A 420 -15.77 -16.33 22.78
N HIS A 421 -15.22 -16.72 23.92
CA HIS A 421 -13.80 -17.02 24.09
C HIS A 421 -13.49 -18.51 23.94
N GLY A 422 -12.22 -18.83 23.71
CA GLY A 422 -11.66 -20.16 23.78
C GLY A 422 -10.16 -20.13 24.06
N TRP A 423 -9.66 -21.18 24.70
CA TRP A 423 -8.23 -21.36 24.94
C TRP A 423 -7.87 -22.85 24.90
N SER A 424 -6.66 -23.13 24.40
CA SER A 424 -5.96 -24.40 24.54
C SER A 424 -4.67 -24.15 25.33
N PHE A 425 -3.73 -25.10 25.32
CA PHE A 425 -2.46 -24.92 26.04
C PHE A 425 -1.62 -23.78 25.47
N ASN A 426 -1.62 -23.60 24.14
CA ASN A 426 -0.76 -22.66 23.43
C ASN A 426 -1.52 -21.71 22.49
N GLU A 427 -2.85 -21.67 22.54
CA GLU A 427 -3.70 -20.75 21.78
C GLU A 427 -4.73 -20.09 22.69
N HIS A 428 -4.90 -18.78 22.58
CA HIS A 428 -5.93 -17.99 23.26
C HIS A 428 -6.70 -17.17 22.23
N GLY A 429 -8.03 -17.21 22.27
CA GLY A 429 -8.86 -16.49 21.32
C GLY A 429 -10.18 -15.99 21.89
N ASP A 430 -10.70 -14.94 21.24
CA ASP A 430 -12.00 -14.35 21.52
C ASP A 430 -12.60 -13.79 20.23
N ALA A 431 -13.91 -13.94 20.06
CA ALA A 431 -14.61 -13.44 18.90
C ALA A 431 -15.98 -12.90 19.29
N GLY A 432 -16.37 -11.75 18.76
CA GLY A 432 -17.66 -11.18 19.06
C GLY A 432 -18.04 -9.94 18.26
N ILE A 433 -19.22 -9.42 18.59
CA ILE A 433 -19.76 -8.16 18.09
C ILE A 433 -19.67 -7.13 19.21
N VAL A 434 -19.06 -5.98 18.91
CA VAL A 434 -18.95 -4.84 19.83
C VAL A 434 -19.93 -3.77 19.39
N TYR A 435 -20.82 -3.39 20.32
CA TYR A 435 -21.81 -2.33 20.09
C TYR A 435 -21.28 -1.01 20.65
N SER A 436 -20.76 -0.14 19.77
CA SER A 436 -20.06 1.08 20.17
C SER A 436 -20.76 2.35 19.66
N PRO A 437 -20.62 3.50 20.35
CA PRO A 437 -21.31 4.73 19.96
C PRO A 437 -21.00 5.24 18.54
N GLY A 438 -19.75 5.07 18.08
CA GLY A 438 -19.32 5.55 16.76
C GLY A 438 -19.49 4.52 15.63
N GLY A 439 -19.67 3.24 15.95
CA GLY A 439 -19.94 2.20 14.98
C GLY A 439 -19.88 0.80 15.59
N ASP A 440 -20.78 -0.08 15.18
CA ASP A 440 -20.74 -1.49 15.59
C ASP A 440 -19.73 -2.23 14.71
N PHE A 441 -18.99 -3.17 15.29
CA PHE A 441 -18.00 -3.95 14.55
C PHE A 441 -17.92 -5.39 15.05
N VAL A 442 -17.54 -6.28 14.15
CA VAL A 442 -17.11 -7.64 14.50
C VAL A 442 -15.61 -7.61 14.77
N ILE A 443 -15.17 -8.39 15.75
CA ILE A 443 -13.77 -8.59 16.06
C ILE A 443 -13.52 -10.07 16.40
N TYR A 444 -12.48 -10.63 15.79
CA TYR A 444 -11.89 -11.92 16.11
C TYR A 444 -10.41 -11.70 16.40
N ILE A 445 -9.92 -12.26 17.50
CA ILE A 445 -8.51 -12.25 17.87
C ILE A 445 -8.14 -13.66 18.31
N LEU A 446 -7.11 -14.23 17.71
CA LEU A 446 -6.46 -15.44 18.22
C LEU A 446 -4.95 -15.22 18.25
N LEU A 447 -4.35 -15.51 19.40
CA LEU A 447 -2.91 -15.53 19.61
C LEU A 447 -2.47 -16.96 19.91
N ALA A 448 -1.39 -17.40 19.29
CA ALA A 448 -0.85 -18.73 19.48
C ALA A 448 0.67 -18.71 19.57
N GLN A 449 1.24 -19.71 20.24
CA GLN A 449 2.65 -20.06 20.10
C GLN A 449 2.75 -21.49 19.58
N PRO A 450 2.62 -21.71 18.25
CA PRO A 450 2.58 -23.05 17.69
C PRO A 450 3.77 -23.89 18.15
N GLU A 451 4.97 -23.31 18.20
CA GLU A 451 6.23 -23.95 18.61
C GLU A 451 6.42 -24.15 20.13
N SER A 452 5.50 -23.66 20.96
CA SER A 452 5.51 -23.83 22.42
C SER A 452 4.40 -24.78 22.85
N ASP A 453 4.63 -25.51 23.94
CA ASP A 453 3.61 -26.32 24.61
C ASP A 453 2.67 -25.46 25.49
N TRP A 454 3.02 -24.19 25.74
CA TRP A 454 2.28 -23.32 26.62
C TRP A 454 2.35 -21.85 26.19
N LEU A 455 1.21 -21.17 26.19
CA LEU A 455 1.09 -19.72 26.05
C LEU A 455 0.62 -19.13 27.38
N SER A 456 1.45 -18.26 28.00
CA SER A 456 1.04 -17.60 29.24
C SER A 456 -0.07 -16.57 28.97
N SER A 457 -1.14 -16.61 29.77
CA SER A 457 -2.22 -15.60 29.70
C SER A 457 -1.72 -14.22 30.11
N GLU A 458 -0.82 -14.14 31.10
CA GLU A 458 -0.16 -12.87 31.52
C GLU A 458 0.63 -12.22 30.37
N TYR A 459 1.04 -13.02 29.37
CA TYR A 459 1.74 -12.53 28.20
C TYR A 459 0.78 -12.16 27.06
N SER A 460 -0.20 -13.02 26.75
CA SER A 460 -1.07 -12.89 25.58
C SER A 460 -2.28 -11.98 25.78
N PHE A 461 -2.91 -12.00 26.96
CA PHE A 461 -4.12 -11.20 27.21
C PHE A 461 -3.89 -9.69 27.06
N PRO A 462 -2.76 -9.11 27.51
CA PRO A 462 -2.48 -7.69 27.27
C PRO A 462 -2.50 -7.31 25.78
N PHE A 463 -1.97 -8.16 24.88
CA PHE A 463 -2.06 -7.90 23.44
C PHE A 463 -3.52 -7.92 22.95
N MET A 464 -4.33 -8.87 23.42
CA MET A 464 -5.74 -8.95 23.04
C MET A 464 -6.53 -7.72 23.52
N TRP A 465 -6.23 -7.20 24.72
CA TRP A 465 -6.85 -5.99 25.25
C TRP A 465 -6.48 -4.77 24.40
N GLU A 466 -5.21 -4.66 24.03
CA GLU A 466 -4.71 -3.54 23.22
C GLU A 466 -5.23 -3.54 21.78
N ILE A 467 -5.41 -4.72 21.19
CA ILE A 467 -6.04 -4.88 19.87
C ILE A 467 -7.51 -4.46 19.95
N SER A 468 -8.24 -4.92 20.97
CA SER A 468 -9.63 -4.53 21.20
C SER A 468 -9.77 -3.02 21.48
N ARG A 469 -8.84 -2.44 22.25
CA ARG A 469 -8.79 -0.99 22.53
C ARG A 469 -8.49 -0.17 21.29
N ALA A 470 -7.55 -0.61 20.46
CA ALA A 470 -7.26 0.02 19.19
C ALA A 470 -8.50 0.01 18.27
N ALA A 471 -9.20 -1.13 18.19
CA ALA A 471 -10.45 -1.23 17.44
C ALA A 471 -11.51 -0.26 17.97
N TYR A 472 -11.78 -0.27 19.28
CA TYR A 472 -12.74 0.64 19.89
C TYR A 472 -12.42 2.12 19.60
N ASN A 473 -11.15 2.51 19.76
CA ASN A 473 -10.70 3.88 19.55
C ASN A 473 -10.74 4.29 18.07
N TYR A 474 -10.54 3.35 17.15
CA TYR A 474 -10.73 3.59 15.72
C TYR A 474 -12.18 4.02 15.41
N PHE A 475 -13.15 3.29 15.96
CA PHE A 475 -14.58 3.59 15.78
C PHE A 475 -15.07 4.78 16.63
N ASN A 476 -14.35 5.15 17.71
CA ASN A 476 -14.76 6.21 18.63
C ASN A 476 -13.68 7.31 18.77
N PRO A 477 -13.29 7.97 17.67
CA PRO A 477 -12.15 8.89 17.64
C PRO A 477 -12.31 10.12 18.56
N ASP A 478 -13.54 10.59 18.77
CA ASP A 478 -13.84 11.75 19.62
C ASP A 478 -13.85 11.44 21.12
N LYS A 479 -13.94 10.15 21.48
CA LYS A 479 -14.03 9.67 22.87
C LYS A 479 -13.23 8.37 23.02
N PRO A 480 -11.90 8.43 22.84
CA PRO A 480 -11.07 7.25 22.98
C PRO A 480 -11.15 6.70 24.40
N PHE A 481 -11.11 5.39 24.51
CA PHE A 481 -10.92 4.67 25.75
C PHE A 481 -9.44 4.61 26.10
N GLU A 482 -9.08 5.19 27.25
CA GLU A 482 -7.70 5.22 27.76
C GLU A 482 -7.26 3.87 28.38
N GLY A 483 -8.15 2.89 28.45
CA GLY A 483 -7.91 1.60 29.11
C GLY A 483 -8.38 1.60 30.57
N HIS A 484 -8.47 0.40 31.15
CA HIS A 484 -8.71 0.23 32.58
C HIS A 484 -7.45 0.58 33.36
N SER A 485 -7.60 1.19 34.54
CA SER A 485 -6.44 1.46 35.40
C SER A 485 -5.76 0.15 35.82
N LYS A 486 -4.46 0.20 36.10
CA LYS A 486 -3.71 -0.97 36.55
C LYS A 486 -4.34 -1.63 37.79
N GLU A 487 -4.85 -0.81 38.71
CA GLU A 487 -5.53 -1.24 39.93
C GLU A 487 -6.87 -1.94 39.63
N GLU A 488 -7.59 -1.51 38.59
CA GLU A 488 -8.80 -2.18 38.11
C GLU A 488 -8.48 -3.52 37.44
N LEU A 489 -7.42 -3.58 36.64
CA LEU A 489 -6.96 -4.83 36.02
C LEU A 489 -6.52 -5.84 37.09
N GLU A 490 -5.67 -5.42 38.03
CA GLU A 490 -5.20 -6.27 39.15
C GLU A 490 -6.38 -6.75 40.01
N ARG A 491 -7.33 -5.88 40.35
CA ARG A 491 -8.54 -6.27 41.11
C ARG A 491 -9.39 -7.30 40.35
N ARG A 492 -9.56 -7.13 39.04
CA ARG A 492 -10.37 -8.05 38.23
C ARG A 492 -9.69 -9.41 38.08
N GLU A 493 -8.37 -9.45 37.98
CA GLU A 493 -7.59 -10.69 38.04
C GLU A 493 -7.66 -11.38 39.40
N GLU A 494 -7.63 -10.61 40.51
CA GLU A 494 -7.78 -11.16 41.87
C GLU A 494 -9.15 -11.80 42.09
N ILE A 495 -10.24 -11.13 41.70
CA ILE A 495 -11.61 -11.67 41.76
C ILE A 495 -11.70 -12.99 40.97
N ARG A 496 -11.07 -13.03 39.79
CA ARG A 496 -11.02 -14.24 38.95
C ARG A 496 -10.25 -15.40 39.60
N ALA A 497 -9.17 -15.11 40.31
CA ALA A 497 -8.38 -16.11 41.02
C ALA A 497 -9.07 -16.67 42.29
N GLY A 498 -10.31 -16.26 42.56
CA GLY A 498 -11.04 -16.63 43.77
C GLY A 498 -10.68 -15.78 44.99
N GLY A 499 -10.08 -14.61 44.78
CA GLY A 499 -9.94 -13.57 45.79
C GLY A 499 -11.29 -12.94 46.14
N ASN A 500 -11.45 -12.51 47.39
CA ASN A 500 -12.67 -11.85 47.88
C ASN A 500 -12.75 -10.38 47.46
#